data_AF-A0A0F4RBV1-F1
#
_entry.id   AF-A0A0F4RBV1-F1
#
_cell.length_a   1.000
_cell.length_b   1.000
_cell.length_c   1.000
_cell.angle_alpha   90.00
_cell.angle_beta   90.00
_cell.angle_gamma   90.00
#
_symmetry.space_group_name_H-M   'P 1'
#
loop_
_entity.id
_entity.type
_entity.pdbx_description
1 polymer ?
#
loop_
_entity_poly.entity_id
_entity_poly.type
_entity_poly.pdbx_seq_one_letter_code
_entity_poly.pdbx_strand_id
1 'polypeptide(L)'
;MVSNRPDINQVLSQMREMKTQVQQPGVGPTPLSETQKVEGDGTIERADFAQMLKDAVDNVNDLQQDAKSMAQAYERGDENVDLPQVMIGLQKSSVSFEAMTQVRNKLVDAYEKIMNMPI
;
A
#
# COMPACT_ATOMS: atom_id res chain seq x y z
N MET A 1 53.69 -21.20 30.35
CA MET A 1 54.36 -21.60 29.10
C MET A 1 53.25 -22.01 28.13
N VAL A 2 52.77 -21.06 27.32
CA VAL A 2 53.02 -20.88 25.86
C VAL A 2 52.20 -21.83 24.98
N SER A 3 51.55 -21.21 23.99
CA SER A 3 50.96 -21.74 22.75
C SER A 3 49.56 -22.34 22.81
N ASN A 4 48.56 -21.49 22.51
CA ASN A 4 47.64 -21.82 21.43
C ASN A 4 47.19 -20.52 20.74
N ARG A 5 47.94 -20.09 19.72
CA ARG A 5 47.49 -19.14 18.71
C ARG A 5 47.05 -19.94 17.47
N PRO A 6 45.83 -20.50 17.41
CA PRO A 6 45.19 -20.78 16.14
C PRO A 6 44.39 -19.52 15.71
N ASP A 7 43.58 -19.61 14.67
CA ASP A 7 42.55 -18.64 14.28
C ASP A 7 42.94 -17.45 13.41
N ILE A 8 44.13 -16.82 13.53
CA ILE A 8 44.46 -15.70 12.59
C ILE A 8 44.61 -16.21 11.15
N ASN A 9 45.27 -17.35 10.97
CA ASN A 9 45.40 -17.97 9.64
C ASN A 9 44.09 -18.56 9.12
N GLN A 10 43.17 -18.97 10.01
CA GLN A 10 41.86 -19.52 9.61
C GLN A 10 40.88 -18.42 9.16
N VAL A 11 40.89 -17.26 9.83
CA VAL A 11 40.08 -16.10 9.42
C VAL A 11 40.56 -15.55 8.07
N LEU A 12 41.87 -15.60 7.81
CA LEU A 12 42.45 -15.22 6.52
C LEU A 12 42.11 -16.20 5.39
N SER A 13 41.98 -17.51 5.67
CA SER A 13 41.47 -18.46 4.67
C SER A 13 39.97 -18.28 4.43
N GLN A 14 39.18 -17.98 5.47
CA GLN A 14 37.74 -17.75 5.36
C GLN A 14 37.42 -16.49 4.54
N MET A 15 38.18 -15.40 4.73
CA MET A 15 38.04 -14.20 3.89
C MET A 15 38.43 -14.42 2.42
N ARG A 16 39.32 -15.39 2.14
CA ARG A 16 39.71 -15.71 0.76
C ARG A 16 38.62 -16.51 0.05
N GLU A 17 37.95 -17.41 0.75
CA GLU A 17 36.79 -18.17 0.28
C GLU A 17 35.59 -17.25 -0.01
N MET A 18 35.31 -16.30 0.89
CA MET A 18 34.22 -15.34 0.69
C MET A 18 34.47 -14.40 -0.49
N LYS A 19 35.73 -14.02 -0.78
CA LYS A 19 36.08 -13.24 -1.98
C LYS A 19 35.98 -14.04 -3.28
N THR A 20 36.22 -15.35 -3.25
CA THR A 20 36.10 -16.20 -4.45
C THR A 20 34.64 -16.50 -4.80
N GLN A 21 33.72 -16.42 -3.84
CA GLN A 21 32.27 -16.45 -4.10
C GLN A 21 31.76 -15.18 -4.80
N VAL A 22 32.45 -14.05 -4.65
CA VAL A 22 32.08 -12.76 -5.26
C VAL A 22 32.77 -12.55 -6.62
N GLN A 23 33.78 -13.35 -6.95
CA GLN A 23 34.61 -13.21 -8.14
C GLN A 23 34.47 -14.38 -9.13
N GLN A 24 33.27 -14.94 -9.30
CA GLN A 24 32.94 -15.71 -10.52
C GLN A 24 32.10 -14.87 -11.48
N PRO A 25 32.59 -14.62 -12.71
CA PRO A 25 31.88 -13.89 -13.75
C PRO A 25 30.88 -14.84 -14.44
N GLY A 26 29.58 -14.63 -14.28
CA GLY A 26 28.62 -15.56 -14.92
C GLY A 26 27.12 -15.32 -14.77
N VAL A 27 26.67 -14.24 -14.14
CA VAL A 27 25.26 -13.80 -14.13
C VAL A 27 25.34 -12.27 -14.05
N GLY A 28 25.44 -11.55 -15.17
CA GLY A 28 24.29 -11.28 -16.03
C GLY A 28 23.29 -10.45 -15.21
N PRO A 29 23.13 -9.13 -15.43
CA PRO A 29 22.16 -8.35 -14.68
C PRO A 29 20.80 -8.99 -14.90
N THR A 30 20.28 -9.68 -13.88
CA THR A 30 18.92 -10.16 -13.88
C THR A 30 18.07 -8.90 -14.05
N PRO A 31 17.37 -8.73 -15.19
CA PRO A 31 16.40 -7.66 -15.26
C PRO A 31 15.39 -7.96 -14.15
N LEU A 32 15.23 -6.99 -13.26
CA LEU A 32 14.09 -6.89 -12.37
C LEU A 32 12.83 -6.74 -13.25
N SER A 33 12.37 -7.84 -13.85
CA SER A 33 10.96 -8.07 -14.11
C SER A 33 10.40 -8.43 -12.74
N GLU A 34 9.73 -7.56 -11.99
CA GLU A 34 8.63 -6.68 -12.37
C GLU A 34 8.86 -5.23 -11.94
N THR A 35 9.46 -4.41 -12.81
CA THR A 35 9.00 -3.02 -12.93
C THR A 35 7.87 -3.03 -13.94
N GLN A 36 6.64 -2.98 -13.42
CA GLN A 36 5.45 -2.77 -14.22
C GLN A 36 5.70 -1.57 -15.12
N LYS A 37 5.76 -1.85 -16.43
CA LYS A 37 5.86 -0.86 -17.49
C LYS A 37 4.79 0.20 -17.28
N VAL A 38 5.21 1.39 -16.87
CA VAL A 38 4.47 2.61 -17.20
C VAL A 38 5.16 3.15 -18.45
N GLU A 39 4.90 2.47 -19.57
CA GLU A 39 5.16 3.02 -20.89
C GLU A 39 4.18 4.18 -21.07
N GLY A 40 4.72 5.38 -21.29
CA GLY A 40 3.92 6.53 -21.66
C GLY A 40 3.23 6.29 -22.99
N ASP A 41 1.91 6.18 -22.96
CA ASP A 41 1.04 6.47 -24.08
C ASP A 41 0.06 7.57 -23.65
N GLY A 42 -0.06 8.60 -24.47
CA GLY A 42 -0.84 9.81 -24.21
C GLY A 42 -2.36 9.60 -24.29
N THR A 43 -2.83 8.41 -23.95
CA THR A 43 -4.25 8.09 -23.81
C THR A 43 -4.56 7.99 -22.32
N ILE A 44 -4.91 9.12 -21.72
CA ILE A 44 -5.26 9.24 -20.29
C ILE A 44 -6.19 8.11 -19.86
N GLU A 45 -5.68 7.22 -19.00
CA GLU A 45 -6.18 6.75 -17.68
C GLU A 45 -7.69 6.90 -17.37
N ARG A 46 -8.57 6.75 -18.37
CA ARG A 46 -10.02 6.90 -18.15
C ARG A 46 -10.60 5.67 -17.46
N ALA A 47 -10.01 4.51 -17.70
CA ALA A 47 -10.37 3.26 -17.02
C ALA A 47 -9.90 3.29 -15.55
N ASP A 48 -8.73 3.84 -15.26
CA ASP A 48 -8.13 3.79 -13.92
C ASP A 48 -8.79 4.75 -12.93
N PHE A 49 -9.12 5.98 -13.32
CA PHE A 49 -9.75 6.91 -12.37
C PHE A 49 -11.17 6.48 -11.98
N ALA A 50 -11.97 6.02 -12.94
CA ALA A 50 -13.34 5.57 -12.67
C ALA A 50 -13.34 4.31 -11.78
N GLN A 51 -12.40 3.39 -12.01
CA GLN A 51 -12.20 2.22 -11.17
C GLN A 51 -11.73 2.61 -9.78
N MET A 52 -10.71 3.48 -9.66
CA MET A 52 -10.23 3.98 -8.38
C MET A 52 -11.33 4.69 -7.57
N LEU A 53 -12.17 5.49 -8.23
CA LEU A 53 -13.31 6.14 -7.58
C LEU A 53 -14.33 5.12 -7.10
N LYS A 54 -14.63 4.11 -7.91
CA LYS A 54 -15.51 3.01 -7.53
C LYS A 54 -14.95 2.27 -6.31
N ASP A 55 -13.69 1.89 -6.36
CA ASP A 55 -13.00 1.19 -5.27
C ASP A 55 -13.00 2.03 -3.99
N ALA A 56 -12.80 3.35 -4.12
CA ALA A 56 -12.90 4.25 -2.99
C ALA A 56 -14.31 4.18 -2.38
N VAL A 57 -15.37 4.34 -3.20
CA VAL A 57 -16.79 4.30 -2.77
C VAL A 57 -17.12 3.01 -2.04
N ASP A 58 -16.71 1.88 -2.61
CA ASP A 58 -16.88 0.56 -2.02
C ASP A 58 -16.16 0.49 -0.66
N ASN A 59 -14.93 1.02 -0.56
CA ASN A 59 -14.17 1.07 0.71
C ASN A 59 -14.87 1.84 1.84
N VAL A 60 -15.53 2.97 1.53
CA VAL A 60 -16.26 3.73 2.56
C VAL A 60 -17.50 3.00 3.01
N ASN A 61 -18.19 2.31 2.10
CA ASN A 61 -19.30 1.45 2.47
C ASN A 61 -18.84 0.30 3.39
N ASP A 62 -17.70 -0.30 3.09
CA ASP A 62 -17.12 -1.36 3.92
C ASP A 62 -16.74 -0.84 5.31
N LEU A 63 -16.07 0.32 5.39
CA LEU A 63 -15.76 0.99 6.67
C LEU A 63 -17.01 1.31 7.49
N GLN A 64 -18.11 1.73 6.84
CA GLN A 64 -19.39 1.96 7.52
C GLN A 64 -20.00 0.67 8.07
N GLN A 65 -19.97 -0.41 7.29
CA GLN A 65 -20.50 -1.72 7.70
C GLN A 65 -19.69 -2.32 8.84
N ASP A 66 -18.36 -2.25 8.75
CA ASP A 66 -17.46 -2.72 9.79
C ASP A 66 -17.66 -1.95 11.10
N ALA A 67 -17.72 -0.62 11.04
CA ALA A 67 -17.97 0.21 12.21
C ALA A 67 -19.32 -0.13 12.88
N LYS A 68 -20.36 -0.37 12.07
CA LYS A 68 -21.68 -0.80 12.57
C LYS A 68 -21.63 -2.20 13.19
N SER A 69 -20.93 -3.14 12.57
CA SER A 69 -20.75 -4.50 13.08
C SER A 69 -20.03 -4.49 14.43
N MET A 70 -18.95 -3.73 14.53
CA MET A 70 -18.19 -3.56 15.77
C MET A 70 -19.04 -2.90 16.86
N ALA A 71 -19.82 -1.86 16.53
CA ALA A 71 -20.74 -1.24 17.49
C ALA A 71 -21.77 -2.24 18.02
N GLN A 72 -22.37 -3.06 17.16
CA GLN A 72 -23.31 -4.10 17.56
C GLN A 72 -22.66 -5.22 18.39
N ALA A 73 -21.44 -5.62 18.04
CA ALA A 73 -20.68 -6.61 18.82
C ALA A 73 -20.39 -6.09 20.23
N TYR A 74 -19.98 -4.83 20.35
CA TYR A 74 -19.77 -4.17 21.63
C TYR A 74 -21.06 -4.06 22.45
N GLU A 75 -22.18 -3.64 21.86
CA GLU A 75 -23.48 -3.57 22.54
C GLU A 75 -23.96 -4.93 23.06
N ARG A 76 -23.59 -6.03 22.38
CA ARG A 76 -23.88 -7.40 22.80
C ARG A 76 -22.92 -7.95 23.86
N GLY A 77 -21.90 -7.20 24.24
CA GLY A 77 -20.91 -7.59 25.24
C GLY A 77 -19.85 -8.58 24.72
N ASP A 78 -19.55 -8.54 23.42
CA ASP A 78 -18.45 -9.34 22.85
C ASP A 78 -17.10 -8.86 23.41
N GLU A 79 -16.39 -9.75 24.11
CA GLU A 79 -15.09 -9.47 24.72
C GLU A 79 -13.97 -9.20 23.70
N ASN A 80 -14.20 -9.50 22.42
CA ASN A 80 -13.22 -9.30 21.35
C ASN A 80 -13.27 -7.91 20.72
N VAL A 81 -14.27 -7.08 21.06
CA VAL A 81 -14.44 -5.75 20.49
C VAL A 81 -14.37 -4.70 21.59
N ASP A 82 -13.27 -3.96 21.62
CA ASP A 82 -13.10 -2.88 22.59
C ASP A 82 -13.77 -1.58 22.10
N LEU A 83 -14.35 -0.81 23.03
CA LEU A 83 -14.95 0.51 22.75
C LEU A 83 -14.02 1.44 21.94
N PRO A 84 -12.70 1.55 22.23
CA PRO A 84 -11.80 2.37 21.42
C PRO A 84 -11.72 1.93 19.95
N GLN A 85 -11.81 0.63 19.66
CA GLN A 85 -11.79 0.15 18.26
C GLN A 85 -13.07 0.56 17.52
N VAL A 86 -14.23 0.46 18.16
CA VAL A 86 -15.50 0.94 17.61
C VAL A 86 -15.41 2.43 17.30
N MET A 87 -14.89 3.23 18.23
CA MET A 87 -14.76 4.68 18.07
C MET A 87 -13.80 5.05 16.94
N ILE A 88 -12.67 4.34 16.81
CA ILE A 88 -11.74 4.53 15.70
C ILE A 88 -12.39 4.16 14.37
N GLY A 89 -13.14 3.04 14.31
CA GLY A 89 -13.88 2.63 13.11
C GLY A 89 -14.88 3.69 12.66
N LEU A 90 -15.67 4.21 13.60
CA LEU A 90 -16.63 5.30 13.34
C LEU A 90 -15.94 6.58 12.85
N GLN A 91 -14.82 6.97 13.47
CA GLN A 91 -14.05 8.15 13.04
C GLN A 91 -13.46 7.99 11.64
N LYS A 92 -12.88 6.83 11.34
CA LYS A 92 -12.37 6.51 9.99
C LYS A 92 -13.49 6.63 8.96
N SER A 93 -14.62 5.98 9.22
CA SER A 93 -15.79 6.04 8.34
C SER A 93 -16.28 7.47 8.10
N SER A 94 -16.31 8.31 9.14
CA SER A 94 -16.77 9.71 9.03
C SER A 94 -15.82 10.55 8.17
N VAL A 95 -14.51 10.48 8.42
CA VAL A 95 -13.50 11.24 7.68
C VAL A 95 -13.47 10.81 6.22
N SER A 96 -13.53 9.50 5.95
CA SER A 96 -13.54 8.99 4.58
C SER A 96 -14.79 9.39 3.81
N PHE A 97 -15.96 9.44 4.47
CA PHE A 97 -17.20 9.94 3.86
C PHE A 97 -17.14 11.44 3.53
N GLU A 98 -16.55 12.25 4.41
CA GLU A 98 -16.35 13.67 4.16
C GLU A 98 -15.45 13.89 2.93
N ALA A 99 -14.34 13.16 2.85
CA ALA A 99 -13.44 13.19 1.71
C ALA A 99 -14.18 12.83 0.40
N MET A 100 -15.05 11.81 0.41
CA MET A 100 -15.86 11.46 -0.76
C MET A 100 -16.83 12.54 -1.19
N THR A 101 -17.42 13.24 -0.23
CA THR A 101 -18.33 14.34 -0.56
C THR A 101 -17.57 15.44 -1.32
N GLN A 102 -16.31 15.71 -0.94
CA GLN A 102 -15.46 16.63 -1.69
C GLN A 102 -15.16 16.12 -3.10
N VAL A 103 -14.79 14.84 -3.25
CA VAL A 103 -14.53 14.24 -4.57
C VAL A 103 -15.78 14.30 -5.45
N ARG A 104 -16.95 13.93 -4.91
CA ARG A 104 -18.25 14.04 -5.60
C ARG A 104 -18.48 15.45 -6.10
N ASN A 105 -18.31 16.46 -5.24
CA ASN A 105 -18.52 17.85 -5.62
C ASN A 105 -17.55 18.26 -6.74
N LYS A 106 -16.27 17.88 -6.66
CA LYS A 106 -15.29 18.16 -7.72
C LYS A 106 -15.63 17.50 -9.05
N LEU A 107 -16.22 16.32 -9.04
CA LEU A 107 -16.65 15.63 -10.25
C LEU A 107 -17.86 16.30 -10.90
N VAL A 108 -18.82 16.75 -10.07
CA VAL A 108 -19.95 17.55 -10.55
C VAL A 108 -19.45 18.87 -11.15
N ASP A 109 -18.56 19.58 -10.45
CA ASP A 109 -17.95 20.82 -10.95
C ASP A 109 -17.24 20.61 -12.29
N ALA A 110 -16.48 19.52 -12.42
CA ALA A 110 -15.75 19.19 -13.66
C ALA A 110 -16.71 18.91 -14.82
N TYR A 111 -17.81 18.20 -14.56
CA TYR A 111 -18.86 17.96 -15.55
C TYR A 111 -19.54 19.27 -15.97
N GLU A 112 -19.94 20.10 -15.01
CA GLU A 112 -20.54 21.41 -15.26
C GLU A 112 -19.59 22.32 -16.07
N LYS A 113 -18.29 22.30 -15.76
CA LYS A 113 -17.28 23.09 -16.48
C LYS A 113 -17.14 22.66 -17.95
N ILE A 114 -17.21 21.36 -18.24
CA ILE A 114 -17.18 20.86 -19.62
C ILE A 114 -18.45 21.30 -20.36
N MET A 115 -19.61 21.26 -19.71
CA MET A 115 -20.88 21.64 -20.30
C MET A 115 -20.98 23.15 -20.59
N ASN A 116 -20.34 23.97 -19.77
CA ASN A 116 -20.29 25.42 -19.90
C ASN A 116 -19.11 25.93 -20.74
N MET A 117 -18.26 25.05 -21.30
CA MET A 117 -17.26 25.48 -22.27
C MET A 117 -17.98 25.92 -23.55
N PRO A 118 -17.79 27.17 -24.02
CA PRO A 118 -18.27 27.56 -25.33
C PRO A 118 -17.56 26.72 -26.39
N ILE A 119 -18.34 26.10 -27.28
CA ILE A 119 -17.87 25.49 -28.52
C ILE A 119 -17.32 26.53 -29.49
#